data_AF-A0A2V8CWS2-F1
#
_entry.id   AF-A0A2V8CWS2-F1
#
_cell.length_a   1.000
_cell.length_b   1.000
_cell.length_c   1.000
_cell.angle_alpha   90.00
_cell.angle_beta   90.00
_cell.angle_gamma   90.00
#
_symmetry.space_group_name_H-M   'P 1'
#
loop_
_entity.id
_entity.type
_entity.pdbx_description
1 polymer ?
#
loop_
_entity_poly.entity_id
_entity_poly.type
_entity_poly.pdbx_seq_one_letter_code
_entity_poly.pdbx_strand_id
1 'polypeptide(L)'
;RAMIDALAREAAAGYAGARVEVAVEESYRNMKEILDRHPAIAAHAREAIRRAGLEPRTHPIRGGTDGSRLSFMGLPTPNLFAGEHNFHSRLEWVSVQDMERAVDVIVHLCRVWEEHS
;
A
#
# COMPACT_ATOMS: atom_id res chain seq x y z
N ARG A 1 13.21 6.13 -18.71
CA ARG A 1 14.68 6.01 -18.74
C ARG A 1 15.33 7.07 -19.62
N ALA A 2 15.02 7.14 -20.93
CA ALA A 2 15.61 8.13 -21.85
C ALA A 2 15.59 9.59 -21.35
N MET A 3 14.49 10.04 -20.76
CA MET A 3 14.39 11.40 -20.19
C MET A 3 15.34 11.62 -19.01
N ILE A 4 15.44 10.66 -18.08
CA ILE A 4 16.33 10.75 -16.90
C ILE A 4 17.78 10.80 -17.37
N ASP A 5 18.15 9.94 -18.31
CA ASP A 5 19.50 9.90 -18.87
C ASP A 5 19.85 11.22 -19.59
N ALA A 6 18.88 11.81 -20.31
CA ALA A 6 19.06 13.10 -20.98
C ALA A 6 19.31 14.23 -19.98
N LEU A 7 18.46 14.35 -18.94
CA LEU A 7 18.61 15.36 -17.89
C LEU A 7 19.92 15.20 -17.11
N ALA A 8 20.32 13.96 -16.81
CA ALA A 8 21.58 13.68 -16.13
C ALA A 8 22.79 14.13 -16.97
N ARG A 9 22.79 13.87 -18.28
CA ARG A 9 23.84 14.31 -19.21
C ARG A 9 23.86 15.81 -19.38
N GLU A 10 22.70 16.44 -19.50
CA GLU A 10 22.57 17.91 -19.60
C GLU A 10 23.15 18.59 -18.36
N ALA A 11 22.81 18.11 -17.16
CA ALA A 11 23.36 18.63 -15.91
C ALA A 11 24.89 18.48 -15.83
N ALA A 12 25.44 17.36 -16.30
CA ALA A 12 26.90 17.13 -16.30
C ALA A 12 27.65 17.97 -17.34
N ALA A 13 27.01 18.35 -18.46
CA ALA A 13 27.65 19.10 -19.55
C ALA A 13 28.18 20.48 -19.12
N GLY A 14 27.62 21.07 -18.06
CA GLY A 14 28.07 22.35 -17.50
C GLY A 14 29.40 22.30 -16.74
N TYR A 15 29.97 21.10 -16.50
CA TYR A 15 31.14 20.90 -15.65
C TYR A 15 32.23 20.12 -16.38
N ALA A 16 33.33 20.81 -16.71
CA ALA A 16 34.46 20.20 -17.40
C ALA A 16 35.02 18.99 -16.63
N GLY A 17 35.13 17.84 -17.30
CA GLY A 17 35.65 16.60 -16.71
C GLY A 17 34.63 15.78 -15.90
N ALA A 18 33.39 16.26 -15.72
CA ALA A 18 32.36 15.50 -15.03
C ALA A 18 31.93 14.25 -15.83
N ARG A 19 31.61 13.17 -15.10
CA ARG A 19 31.03 11.93 -15.63
C ARG A 19 29.79 11.61 -14.82
N VAL A 20 28.77 11.07 -15.48
CA VAL A 20 27.51 10.68 -14.84
C VAL A 20 27.12 9.28 -15.30
N GLU A 21 26.72 8.44 -14.35
CA GLU A 21 26.17 7.11 -14.57
C GLU A 21 24.77 7.05 -13.98
N VAL A 22 23.82 6.46 -14.70
CA VAL A 22 22.43 6.31 -14.27
C VAL A 22 22.09 4.83 -14.16
N ALA A 23 21.93 4.37 -12.92
CA ALA A 23 21.38 3.06 -12.59
C ALA A 23 19.91 3.22 -12.16
N VAL A 24 19.03 2.38 -12.70
CA VAL A 24 17.61 2.37 -12.35
C VAL A 24 17.28 0.98 -11.83
N GLU A 25 16.86 0.91 -10.58
CA GLU A 25 16.38 -0.31 -9.95
C GLU A 25 14.90 -0.17 -9.64
N GLU A 26 14.13 -1.17 -10.03
CA GLU A 26 12.71 -1.22 -9.70
C GLU A 26 12.53 -1.59 -8.23
N SER A 27 11.78 -0.78 -7.49
CA SER A 27 11.51 -1.02 -6.06
C SER A 27 10.20 -1.78 -5.85
N TYR A 28 9.09 -1.19 -6.27
CA TYR A 28 7.75 -1.80 -6.15
C TYR A 28 6.82 -1.28 -7.25
N ARG A 29 5.71 -2.01 -7.44
CA ARG A 29 4.67 -1.71 -8.43
C ARG A 29 3.34 -1.45 -7.73
N ASN A 30 2.40 -0.83 -8.44
CA ASN A 30 1.08 -0.55 -7.89
C ASN A 30 0.28 -1.85 -7.74
N MET A 31 0.02 -2.25 -6.50
CA MET A 31 -0.70 -3.49 -6.18
C MET A 31 -2.12 -3.55 -6.74
N LYS A 32 -2.72 -2.41 -7.10
CA LYS A 32 -4.05 -2.34 -7.74
C LYS A 32 -4.12 -3.23 -8.99
N GLU A 33 -3.03 -3.31 -9.77
CA GLU A 33 -2.96 -4.16 -10.98
C GLU A 33 -3.24 -5.64 -10.69
N ILE A 34 -2.86 -6.10 -9.49
CA ILE A 34 -3.12 -7.46 -9.01
C ILE A 34 -4.49 -7.53 -8.35
N LEU A 35 -4.82 -6.60 -7.44
CA LEU A 35 -6.09 -6.60 -6.71
C LEU A 35 -7.32 -6.51 -7.61
N ASP A 36 -7.23 -5.81 -8.74
CA ASP A 36 -8.33 -5.72 -9.72
C ASP A 36 -8.70 -7.08 -10.34
N ARG A 37 -7.77 -8.04 -10.35
CA ARG A 37 -7.99 -9.41 -10.82
C ARG A 37 -8.68 -10.29 -9.76
N HIS A 38 -8.72 -9.83 -8.51
CA HIS A 38 -9.29 -10.53 -7.36
C HIS A 38 -10.29 -9.63 -6.61
N PRO A 39 -11.37 -9.17 -7.25
CA PRO A 39 -12.27 -8.15 -6.69
C PRO A 39 -12.94 -8.56 -5.37
N ALA A 40 -13.13 -9.87 -5.15
CA ALA A 40 -13.68 -10.44 -3.92
C ALA A 40 -12.89 -10.03 -2.67
N ILE A 41 -11.54 -9.96 -2.76
CA ILE A 41 -10.67 -9.64 -1.62
C ILE A 41 -11.01 -8.27 -1.05
N ALA A 42 -11.09 -7.25 -1.92
CA ALA A 42 -11.44 -5.90 -1.50
C ALA A 42 -12.93 -5.76 -1.15
N ALA A 43 -13.81 -6.54 -1.77
CA ALA A 43 -15.24 -6.55 -1.46
C ALA A 43 -15.50 -7.10 -0.05
N HIS A 44 -14.89 -8.23 0.32
CA HIS A 44 -15.00 -8.85 1.63
C HIS A 44 -14.40 -7.96 2.73
N ALA A 45 -13.27 -7.32 2.48
CA ALA A 45 -12.70 -6.33 3.39
C ALA A 45 -13.68 -5.16 3.66
N ARG A 46 -14.30 -4.60 2.61
CA ARG A 46 -15.31 -3.53 2.78
C ARG A 46 -16.54 -4.00 3.55
N GLU A 47 -16.99 -5.22 3.30
CA GLU A 47 -18.12 -5.81 4.03
C GLU A 47 -17.80 -6.01 5.52
N ALA A 48 -16.61 -6.56 5.83
CA ALA A 48 -16.15 -6.73 7.21
C ALA A 48 -16.08 -5.40 7.97
N ILE A 49 -15.60 -4.33 7.31
CA ILE A 49 -15.59 -2.97 7.88
C ILE A 49 -17.00 -2.48 8.21
N ARG A 50 -17.98 -2.70 7.33
CA ARG A 50 -19.39 -2.34 7.61
C ARG A 50 -19.97 -3.13 8.76
N ARG A 51 -19.71 -4.45 8.83
CA ARG A 51 -20.18 -5.31 9.93
C ARG A 51 -19.59 -4.90 11.29
N ALA A 52 -18.39 -4.34 11.30
CA ALA A 52 -17.78 -3.75 12.49
C ALA A 52 -18.37 -2.38 12.90
N GLY A 53 -19.37 -1.88 12.18
CA GLY A 53 -20.06 -0.60 12.43
C GLY A 53 -19.35 0.63 11.87
N LEU A 54 -18.44 0.45 10.89
CA LEU A 54 -17.62 1.52 10.33
C LEU A 54 -17.97 1.77 8.85
N GLU A 55 -17.73 3.00 8.37
CA GLU A 55 -17.85 3.31 6.94
C GLU A 55 -16.52 3.01 6.21
N PRO A 56 -16.51 2.16 5.17
CA PRO A 56 -15.29 1.86 4.43
C PRO A 56 -14.74 3.09 3.70
N ARG A 57 -13.50 3.47 4.03
CA ARG A 57 -12.77 4.53 3.33
C ARG A 57 -11.61 3.95 2.55
N THR A 58 -11.55 4.26 1.26
CA THR A 58 -10.45 3.81 0.39
C THR A 58 -9.50 4.98 0.12
N HIS A 59 -8.22 4.79 0.40
CA HIS A 59 -7.18 5.79 0.17
C HIS A 59 -6.04 5.19 -0.67
N PRO A 60 -5.46 5.97 -1.60
CA PRO A 60 -4.27 5.53 -2.32
C PRO A 60 -3.07 5.54 -1.39
N ILE A 61 -2.24 4.50 -1.48
CA ILE A 61 -0.94 4.47 -0.81
C ILE A 61 0.06 5.19 -1.71
N ARG A 62 0.72 6.24 -1.18
CA ARG A 62 1.71 7.04 -1.90
C ARG A 62 3.14 6.57 -1.64
N GLY A 63 3.32 5.26 -1.66
CA GLY A 63 4.55 4.56 -1.32
C GLY A 63 4.41 3.06 -1.57
N GLY A 64 5.45 2.31 -1.22
CA GLY A 64 5.45 0.85 -1.26
C GLY A 64 5.05 0.26 0.08
N THR A 65 4.44 -0.91 0.07
CA THR A 65 4.16 -1.73 1.25
C THR A 65 4.59 -3.17 1.00
N ASP A 66 4.71 -3.97 2.06
CA ASP A 66 4.89 -5.41 1.90
C ASP A 66 3.76 -6.03 1.09
N GLY A 67 2.51 -5.57 1.31
CA GLY A 67 1.36 -5.98 0.50
C GLY A 67 1.53 -5.72 -0.99
N SER A 68 2.19 -4.61 -1.37
CA SER A 68 2.49 -4.33 -2.77
C SER A 68 3.48 -5.31 -3.39
N ARG A 69 4.49 -5.73 -2.63
CA ARG A 69 5.47 -6.72 -3.09
C ARG A 69 4.85 -8.12 -3.10
N LEU A 70 4.18 -8.52 -2.03
CA LEU A 70 3.49 -9.81 -1.88
C LEU A 70 2.47 -10.04 -2.99
N SER A 71 1.74 -9.00 -3.39
CA SER A 71 0.77 -9.08 -4.49
C SER A 71 1.44 -9.50 -5.80
N PHE A 72 2.61 -8.95 -6.13
CA PHE A 72 3.39 -9.34 -7.31
C PHE A 72 4.13 -10.69 -7.14
N MET A 73 4.24 -11.19 -5.90
CA MET A 73 4.72 -12.55 -5.60
C MET A 73 3.61 -13.61 -5.64
N GLY A 74 2.38 -13.24 -6.00
CA GLY A 74 1.25 -14.16 -6.14
C GLY A 74 0.33 -14.23 -4.91
N LEU A 75 0.49 -13.34 -3.93
CA LEU A 75 -0.37 -13.24 -2.76
C LEU A 75 -1.03 -11.85 -2.71
N PRO A 76 -2.20 -11.65 -3.35
CA PRO A 76 -2.89 -10.36 -3.39
C PRO A 76 -3.25 -9.89 -1.98
N THR A 77 -2.64 -8.79 -1.54
CA THR A 77 -2.65 -8.39 -0.12
C THR A 77 -2.98 -6.89 0.00
N PRO A 78 -4.25 -6.52 0.20
CA PRO A 78 -4.60 -5.13 0.54
C PRO A 78 -4.15 -4.79 1.96
N ASN A 79 -4.11 -3.49 2.28
CA ASN A 79 -3.86 -3.02 3.65
C ASN A 79 -5.19 -2.66 4.34
N LEU A 80 -5.31 -3.01 5.62
CA LEU A 80 -6.36 -2.54 6.52
C LEU A 80 -5.77 -1.48 7.47
N PHE A 81 -6.64 -0.71 8.12
CA PHE A 81 -6.21 0.20 9.19
C PHE A 81 -5.87 -0.61 10.47
N ALA A 82 -5.02 -0.03 11.32
CA ALA A 82 -4.73 -0.50 12.67
C ALA A 82 -5.04 0.57 13.76
N GLY A 83 -5.55 1.74 13.35
CA GLY A 83 -5.95 2.84 14.24
C GLY A 83 -4.89 3.91 14.41
N GLU A 84 -3.84 3.82 13.61
CA GLU A 84 -2.58 4.43 13.87
C GLU A 84 -2.61 5.92 13.39
N HIS A 85 -1.92 6.84 14.09
CA HIS A 85 -1.84 8.27 13.74
C HIS A 85 -0.40 8.80 13.82
N ASN A 86 -0.07 9.76 12.95
CA ASN A 86 1.24 10.46 12.92
C ASN A 86 2.46 9.51 12.83
N PHE A 87 2.42 8.49 11.98
CA PHE A 87 3.53 7.54 11.80
C PHE A 87 4.86 8.21 11.55
N HIS A 88 5.92 7.61 12.09
CA HIS A 88 7.29 8.08 11.93
C HIS A 88 7.52 9.47 12.53
N SER A 89 6.74 9.82 13.56
CA SER A 89 6.86 11.07 14.30
C SER A 89 7.07 10.80 15.79
N ARG A 90 7.65 11.79 16.48
CA ARG A 90 7.68 11.82 17.96
C ARG A 90 6.28 11.96 18.57
N LEU A 91 5.29 12.36 17.76
CA LEU A 91 3.89 12.51 18.13
C LEU A 91 3.02 11.36 17.61
N GLU A 92 3.63 10.21 17.28
CA GLU A 92 2.92 8.99 16.89
C GLU A 92 2.08 8.47 18.06
N TRP A 93 0.82 8.08 17.78
CA TRP A 93 -0.10 7.59 18.79
C TRP A 93 -1.21 6.72 18.17
N VAL A 94 -1.93 6.01 19.03
CA VAL A 94 -3.07 5.16 18.67
C VAL A 94 -4.08 5.16 19.82
N SER A 95 -5.37 5.13 19.50
CA SER A 95 -6.45 4.92 20.48
C SER A 95 -6.72 3.43 20.65
N VAL A 96 -6.94 2.99 21.90
CA VAL A 96 -7.33 1.60 22.17
C VAL A 96 -8.65 1.24 21.47
N GLN A 97 -9.58 2.19 21.38
CA GLN A 97 -10.84 2.00 20.69
C GLN A 97 -10.65 1.75 19.19
N ASP A 98 -9.70 2.45 18.56
CA ASP A 98 -9.37 2.21 17.15
C ASP A 98 -8.75 0.81 16.96
N MET A 99 -7.91 0.36 17.91
CA MET A 99 -7.35 -1.00 17.90
C MET A 99 -8.44 -2.07 18.07
N GLU A 100 -9.40 -1.86 18.98
CA GLU A 100 -10.55 -2.74 19.16
C GLU A 100 -11.39 -2.84 17.88
N ARG A 101 -11.60 -1.71 17.18
CA ARG A 101 -12.27 -1.71 15.88
C ARG A 101 -11.49 -2.50 14.83
N ALA A 102 -10.17 -2.42 14.80
CA ALA A 102 -9.35 -3.21 13.87
C ALA A 102 -9.48 -4.71 14.14
N VAL A 103 -9.53 -5.13 15.41
CA VAL A 103 -9.77 -6.53 15.80
C VAL A 103 -11.15 -7.00 15.32
N ASP A 104 -12.20 -6.20 15.55
CA ASP A 104 -13.55 -6.55 15.09
C ASP A 104 -13.60 -6.74 13.57
N VAL A 105 -12.92 -5.86 12.81
CA VAL A 105 -12.83 -5.99 11.35
C VAL A 105 -12.16 -7.31 10.94
N ILE A 106 -11.06 -7.71 11.61
CA ILE A 106 -10.39 -8.97 11.31
C ILE A 106 -11.31 -10.17 11.58
N VAL A 107 -12.02 -10.17 12.72
CA VAL A 107 -12.96 -11.25 13.06
C VAL A 107 -14.12 -11.32 12.07
N HIS A 108 -14.70 -10.17 11.69
CA HIS A 108 -15.74 -10.10 10.69
C HIS A 108 -15.24 -10.56 9.31
N LEU A 109 -14.01 -10.22 8.94
CA LEU A 109 -13.42 -10.64 7.67
C LEU A 109 -13.32 -12.17 7.59
N CYS A 110 -12.85 -12.84 8.65
CA CYS A 110 -12.82 -14.30 8.70
C CYS A 110 -14.22 -14.92 8.50
N ARG A 111 -15.26 -14.35 9.13
CA ARG A 111 -16.65 -14.82 8.97
C ARG A 111 -17.16 -14.60 7.55
N VAL A 112 -16.94 -13.42 6.98
CA VAL A 112 -17.33 -13.10 5.60
C VAL A 112 -16.70 -14.10 4.62
N TRP A 113 -15.43 -14.45 4.80
CA TRP A 113 -14.79 -15.47 3.97
C TRP A 113 -15.44 -16.86 4.11
N GLU A 114 -15.77 -17.28 5.33
CA GLU A 114 -16.44 -18.57 5.57
C GLU A 114 -17.84 -18.62 4.94
N GLU A 115 -18.63 -17.56 5.08
CA GLU A 115 -19.97 -17.45 4.48
C GLU A 115 -19.98 -17.46 2.94
N HIS A 116 -18.85 -17.11 2.33
CA HIS A 116 -18.66 -17.09 0.87
C HIS A 116 -17.80 -18.25 0.34
N SER A 117 -17.42 -19.21 1.20
CA SER A 117 -16.62 -20.38 0.84
C SER A 117 -17.43 -21.50 0.17
#